data_AF-A0A177AMA6-F1
#
_entry.id   AF-A0A177AMA6-F1
#
_cell.length_a   1.000
_cell.length_b   1.000
_cell.length_c   1.000
_cell.angle_alpha   90.00
_cell.angle_beta   90.00
_cell.angle_gamma   90.00
#
_symmetry.space_group_name_H-M   'P 1'
#
loop_
_entity.id
_entity.type
_entity.pdbx_description
1 polymer ?
#
loop_
_entity_poly.entity_id
_entity_poly.type
_entity_poly.pdbx_seq_one_letter_code
_entity_poly.pdbx_strand_id
1 'polypeptide(L)'
;MKKWSSYAVTAPSEITHSSSHPMGGDRKSASPDTNTRAIFLLAAQKPPYCVYGNTFYDHALYGNVFSVDGNGAIEKNTQNYEYQANSGIHEMVFDPTETYLYSADLRANTIWTHKKGADGTLSLVGSIDALAPGDHPRWVELQPSATSTPSWKPEKNRRLRD
;
A
#
# COMPACT_ATOMS: atom_id res chain seq x y z
N MET A 1 20.05 0.59 11.62
CA MET A 1 18.68 1.13 11.47
C MET A 1 18.25 0.94 10.02
N LYS A 2 17.10 0.32 9.78
CA LYS A 2 16.54 0.06 8.44
C LYS A 2 15.80 1.28 7.91
N LYS A 3 15.88 1.51 6.60
CA LYS A 3 15.48 2.76 5.97
C LYS A 3 14.85 2.53 4.59
N TRP A 4 14.03 3.49 4.18
CA TRP A 4 13.71 3.78 2.79
C TRP A 4 14.75 4.74 2.25
N SER A 5 15.27 4.49 1.05
CA SER A 5 16.33 5.32 0.46
C SER A 5 15.91 5.78 -0.94
N SER A 6 16.11 7.07 -1.20
CA SER A 6 15.90 7.69 -2.51
C SER A 6 17.23 7.86 -3.22
N TYR A 7 17.26 7.53 -4.50
CA TYR A 7 18.42 7.71 -5.36
C TYR A 7 17.99 8.41 -6.66
N ALA A 8 18.77 9.39 -7.10
CA ALA A 8 18.63 9.98 -8.41
C ALA A 8 19.44 9.18 -9.43
N VAL A 9 18.87 8.93 -10.61
CA VAL A 9 19.60 8.39 -11.76
C VAL A 9 20.05 9.57 -12.60
N THR A 10 21.34 9.92 -12.53
CA THR A 10 21.90 11.10 -13.22
C THR A 10 22.50 10.74 -14.59
N ALA A 11 22.86 9.47 -14.79
CA ALA A 11 23.31 8.90 -16.05
C ALA A 11 22.99 7.38 -16.09
N PRO A 12 23.06 6.70 -17.25
CA PRO A 12 22.79 5.25 -17.34
C PRO A 12 23.65 4.36 -16.43
N SER A 13 24.82 4.85 -16.00
CA SER A 13 25.74 4.14 -15.11
C SER A 13 25.90 4.82 -13.74
N GLU A 14 25.12 5.86 -13.44
CA GLU A 14 25.28 6.66 -12.23
C GLU A 14 23.98 6.77 -11.45
N ILE A 15 24.05 6.33 -10.19
CA ILE A 15 23.00 6.53 -9.20
C ILE A 15 23.60 7.27 -8.00
N THR A 16 22.96 8.36 -7.60
CA THR A 16 23.40 9.19 -6.48
C THR A 16 22.38 9.11 -5.36
N HIS A 17 22.82 8.82 -4.14
CA HIS A 17 21.95 8.85 -2.97
C HIS A 17 21.45 10.27 -2.71
N SER A 18 20.15 10.42 -2.51
CA SER A 18 19.52 11.72 -2.23
C SER A 18 19.13 11.84 -0.76
N SER A 19 18.43 10.84 -0.22
CA SER A 19 17.88 10.87 1.13
C SER A 19 17.62 9.46 1.66
N SER A 20 17.57 9.33 2.99
CA SER A 20 17.09 8.11 3.63
C SER A 20 16.22 8.42 4.84
N HIS A 21 15.11 7.70 4.95
CA HIS A 21 14.11 7.87 6.01
C HIS A 21 13.93 6.54 6.74
N PRO A 22 13.86 6.54 8.09
CA PRO A 22 13.60 5.31 8.83
C PRO A 22 12.24 4.72 8.46
N MET A 23 12.12 3.39 8.53
CA MET A 23 10.80 2.74 8.50
C MET A 23 9.97 3.23 9.69
N GLY A 24 8.78 3.77 9.43
CA GLY A 24 7.93 4.36 10.45
C GLY A 24 6.79 3.42 10.89
N GLY A 25 6.13 3.77 12.00
CA GLY A 25 5.11 2.94 12.65
C GLY A 25 5.63 2.30 13.93
N ASP A 26 5.67 0.97 13.99
CA ASP A 26 6.23 0.23 15.13
C ASP A 26 7.73 0.59 15.33
N ARG A 27 8.10 0.90 16.57
CA ARG A 27 9.47 1.28 16.95
C ARG A 27 10.50 0.22 16.57
N LYS A 28 10.09 -1.05 16.49
CA LYS A 28 10.93 -2.20 16.15
C LYS A 28 11.07 -2.43 14.64
N SER A 29 10.24 -1.80 13.79
CA SER A 29 10.34 -1.95 12.33
C SER A 29 11.70 -1.48 11.80
N ALA A 30 12.22 -0.37 12.32
CA ALA A 30 13.51 0.19 11.93
C ALA A 30 14.72 -0.45 12.64
N SER A 31 14.49 -1.36 13.61
CA SER A 31 15.56 -1.99 14.38
C SER A 31 16.43 -2.89 13.48
N PRO A 32 17.77 -2.87 13.62
CA PRO A 32 18.62 -3.84 12.95
C PRO A 32 18.38 -5.29 13.42
N ASP A 33 17.86 -5.48 14.63
CA ASP A 33 17.73 -6.78 15.28
C ASP A 33 16.43 -7.53 14.92
N THR A 34 15.56 -6.92 14.11
CA THR A 34 14.31 -7.54 13.67
C THR A 34 14.40 -8.08 12.24
N ASN A 35 13.48 -8.95 11.85
CA ASN A 35 13.39 -9.44 10.48
C ASN A 35 12.56 -8.54 9.54
N THR A 36 12.00 -7.41 10.03
CA THR A 36 11.20 -6.48 9.21
C THR A 36 11.96 -6.04 7.95
N ARG A 37 11.28 -5.97 6.80
CA ARG A 37 11.87 -5.54 5.52
C ARG A 37 10.95 -4.54 4.81
N ALA A 38 11.51 -3.53 4.15
CA ALA A 38 10.79 -2.84 3.06
C ALA A 38 10.78 -3.77 1.86
N ILE A 39 9.61 -4.06 1.31
CA ILE A 39 9.48 -5.01 0.20
C ILE A 39 8.86 -4.38 -1.05
N PHE A 40 8.04 -3.35 -0.88
CA PHE A 40 7.31 -2.73 -1.97
C PHE A 40 7.11 -1.24 -1.75
N LEU A 41 7.19 -0.49 -2.84
CA LEU A 41 6.84 0.93 -2.90
C LEU A 41 5.98 1.18 -4.13
N LEU A 42 5.04 2.12 -4.01
CA LEU A 42 4.19 2.61 -5.09
C LEU A 42 4.31 4.13 -5.17
N ALA A 43 4.70 4.66 -6.33
CA ALA A 43 4.73 6.09 -6.57
C ALA A 43 3.41 6.54 -7.21
N ALA A 44 2.72 7.49 -6.59
CA ALA A 44 1.54 8.12 -7.20
C ALA A 44 1.93 8.91 -8.46
N GLN A 45 1.08 8.79 -9.48
CA GLN A 45 1.17 9.48 -10.76
C GLN A 45 0.34 10.76 -10.79
N LYS A 46 -0.40 11.08 -9.72
CA LYS A 46 -1.16 12.32 -9.58
C LYS A 46 -0.74 13.09 -8.33
N PRO A 47 -0.97 14.43 -8.29
CA PRO A 47 -0.73 15.23 -7.11
C PRO A 47 -1.36 14.61 -5.85
N PRO A 48 -0.69 14.66 -4.70
CA PRO A 48 0.60 15.33 -4.45
C PRO A 48 1.86 14.49 -4.75
N TYR A 49 1.76 13.43 -5.56
CA TYR A 49 2.87 12.56 -5.99
C TYR A 49 3.60 11.85 -4.84
N CYS A 50 2.89 11.57 -3.75
CA CYS A 50 3.43 10.81 -2.64
C CYS A 50 3.90 9.41 -3.05
N VAL A 51 4.85 8.88 -2.28
CA VAL A 51 5.32 7.49 -2.37
C VAL A 51 4.78 6.70 -1.19
N TYR A 52 4.27 5.50 -1.47
CA TYR A 52 3.62 4.63 -0.50
C TYR A 52 4.47 3.37 -0.32
N GLY A 53 5.06 3.19 0.85
CA GLY A 53 5.94 2.07 1.17
C GLY A 53 5.31 1.10 2.15
N ASN A 54 5.49 -0.20 1.91
CA ASN A 54 5.07 -1.25 2.85
C ASN A 54 6.25 -2.03 3.42
N THR A 55 6.10 -2.37 4.69
CA THR A 55 6.99 -3.30 5.37
C THR A 55 6.41 -4.71 5.37
N PHE A 56 7.26 -5.70 5.60
CA PHE A 56 6.94 -7.12 5.61
C PHE A 56 7.66 -7.85 6.77
N TYR A 57 7.21 -9.05 7.11
CA TYR A 57 7.58 -9.87 8.29
C TYR A 57 7.06 -9.32 9.62
N ASP A 58 7.82 -9.46 10.71
CA ASP A 58 7.38 -9.02 12.03
C ASP A 58 7.49 -7.51 12.14
N HIS A 59 6.63 -6.89 12.96
CA HIS A 59 6.54 -5.43 13.09
C HIS A 59 6.16 -4.71 11.79
N ALA A 60 5.48 -5.38 10.86
CA ALA A 60 5.09 -4.85 9.55
C ALA A 60 3.69 -4.24 9.50
N LEU A 61 3.22 -3.73 10.64
CA LEU A 61 1.79 -3.40 10.85
C LEU A 61 1.37 -2.06 10.25
N TYR A 62 2.29 -1.39 9.55
CA TYR A 62 2.12 -0.03 9.08
C TYR A 62 2.59 0.10 7.64
N GLY A 63 1.83 0.84 6.85
CA GLY A 63 2.34 1.46 5.64
C GLY A 63 2.92 2.84 5.95
N ASN A 64 3.82 3.32 5.10
CA ASN A 64 4.45 4.63 5.21
C ASN A 64 4.08 5.47 3.98
N VAL A 65 3.62 6.71 4.20
CA VAL A 65 3.40 7.69 3.16
C VAL A 65 4.55 8.70 3.21
N PHE A 66 5.13 8.98 2.06
CA PHE A 66 6.19 9.96 1.94
C PHE A 66 5.80 11.08 0.98
N SER A 67 6.08 12.32 1.36
CA SER A 67 6.13 13.44 0.40
C SER A 67 7.38 13.33 -0.47
N VAL A 68 7.35 14.01 -1.61
CA VAL A 68 8.48 14.16 -2.52
C VAL A 68 8.84 15.62 -2.71
N ASP A 69 10.11 15.90 -2.98
CA ASP A 69 10.57 17.24 -3.35
C ASP A 69 10.24 17.57 -4.83
N GLY A 70 10.67 18.74 -5.30
CA GLY A 70 10.45 19.18 -6.68
C GLY A 70 11.12 18.31 -7.75
N ASN A 71 12.03 17.42 -7.36
CA ASN A 71 12.70 16.46 -8.25
C ASN A 71 12.15 15.04 -8.11
N GLY A 72 11.12 14.82 -7.28
CA GLY A 72 10.53 13.52 -7.02
C GLY A 72 11.29 12.67 -6.00
N ALA A 73 12.32 13.20 -5.33
CA ALA A 73 13.04 12.47 -4.30
C ALA A 73 12.23 12.44 -2.99
N ILE A 74 12.30 11.33 -2.24
CA ILE A 74 11.59 11.19 -0.97
C ILE A 74 12.08 12.27 0.02
N GLU A 75 11.18 13.16 0.44
CA GLU A 75 11.52 14.30 1.28
C GLU A 75 11.21 14.03 2.77
N LYS A 76 10.03 13.49 3.08
CA LYS A 76 9.58 13.30 4.47
C LYS A 76 8.55 12.19 4.58
N ASN A 77 8.63 11.38 5.64
CA ASN A 77 7.52 10.51 6.05
C ASN A 77 6.40 11.37 6.66
N THR A 78 5.26 11.45 5.97
CA THR A 78 4.11 12.27 6.35
C THR A 78 3.07 11.48 7.12
N GLN A 79 3.05 10.15 7.00
CA GLN A 79 2.09 9.30 7.69
C GLN A 79 2.61 7.87 7.86
N ASN A 80 2.35 7.29 9.04
CA ASN A 80 2.38 5.85 9.24
C ASN A 80 0.95 5.39 9.50
N TYR A 81 0.30 4.76 8.52
CA TYR A 81 -1.08 4.31 8.65
C TYR A 81 -1.11 2.83 9.04
N GLU A 82 -2.06 2.47 9.89
CA GLU A 82 -2.14 1.15 10.52
C GLU A 82 -2.90 0.14 9.66
N TYR A 83 -2.39 -1.09 9.63
CA TYR A 83 -3.10 -2.30 9.30
C TYR A 83 -3.37 -3.10 10.59
N GLN A 84 -3.54 -4.43 10.49
CA GLN A 84 -3.66 -5.32 11.66
C GLN A 84 -2.34 -5.98 12.07
N ALA A 85 -2.33 -6.61 13.25
CA ALA A 85 -1.14 -7.14 13.92
C ALA A 85 -0.36 -8.26 13.19
N ASN A 86 -0.95 -8.94 12.20
CA ASN A 86 -0.29 -9.99 11.41
C ASN A 86 -0.14 -9.60 9.93
N SER A 87 -0.35 -8.32 9.58
CA SER A 87 -0.29 -7.86 8.20
C SER A 87 1.10 -8.03 7.59
N GLY A 88 1.11 -8.31 6.30
CA GLY A 88 2.29 -8.38 5.47
C GLY A 88 1.91 -8.00 4.04
N ILE A 89 1.85 -6.70 3.78
CA ILE A 89 1.46 -6.20 2.47
C ILE A 89 2.60 -6.44 1.49
N HIS A 90 2.31 -7.21 0.45
CA HIS A 90 3.29 -7.55 -0.56
C HIS A 90 3.26 -6.59 -1.74
N GLU A 91 2.09 -6.00 -2.04
CA GLU A 91 1.91 -5.09 -3.17
C GLU A 91 0.67 -4.20 -2.96
N MET A 92 0.60 -3.09 -3.69
CA MET A 92 -0.56 -2.20 -3.74
C MET A 92 -0.77 -1.64 -5.13
N VAL A 93 -2.02 -1.29 -5.44
CA VAL A 93 -2.42 -0.63 -6.68
C VAL A 93 -3.43 0.49 -6.41
N PHE A 94 -3.30 1.61 -7.10
CA PHE A 94 -4.31 2.67 -7.11
C PHE A 94 -5.36 2.39 -8.18
N ASP A 95 -6.61 2.78 -7.95
CA ASP A 95 -7.57 2.93 -9.04
C ASP A 95 -7.10 3.99 -10.05
N PRO A 96 -7.62 4.01 -11.30
CA PRO A 96 -7.18 4.98 -12.30
C PRO A 96 -7.35 6.45 -11.89
N THR A 97 -8.24 6.74 -10.94
CA THR A 97 -8.40 8.09 -10.39
C THR A 97 -7.35 8.45 -9.35
N GLU A 98 -6.65 7.46 -8.78
CA GLU A 98 -5.84 7.51 -7.56
C GLU A 98 -6.59 8.04 -6.33
N THR A 99 -7.86 7.71 -6.23
CA THR A 99 -8.70 8.03 -5.07
C THR A 99 -8.66 6.90 -4.04
N TYR A 100 -8.53 5.65 -4.49
CA TYR A 100 -8.51 4.47 -3.62
C TYR A 100 -7.28 3.61 -3.88
N LEU A 101 -6.66 3.17 -2.81
CA LEU A 101 -5.51 2.27 -2.79
C LEU A 101 -5.96 0.90 -2.30
N TYR A 102 -5.61 -0.14 -3.06
CA TYR A 102 -5.90 -1.52 -2.73
C TYR A 102 -4.59 -2.23 -2.40
N SER A 103 -4.56 -2.96 -1.28
CA SER A 103 -3.34 -3.60 -0.78
C SER A 103 -3.54 -5.11 -0.66
N ALA A 104 -2.62 -5.89 -1.23
CA ALA A 104 -2.62 -7.34 -1.12
C ALA A 104 -1.85 -7.78 0.12
N ASP A 105 -2.57 -8.30 1.13
CA ASP A 105 -2.00 -8.77 2.38
C ASP A 105 -1.80 -10.29 2.38
N LEU A 106 -0.56 -10.68 2.13
CA LEU A 106 -0.18 -12.08 2.02
C LEU A 106 -0.35 -12.78 3.36
N ARG A 107 0.01 -12.13 4.46
CA ARG A 107 0.05 -12.77 5.79
C ARG A 107 -1.29 -12.79 6.48
N ALA A 108 -2.09 -11.72 6.32
CA ALA A 108 -3.43 -11.65 6.88
C ALA A 108 -4.47 -12.40 6.03
N ASN A 109 -4.12 -12.76 4.79
CA ASN A 109 -5.05 -13.35 3.82
C ASN A 109 -6.22 -12.41 3.49
N THR A 110 -5.91 -11.13 3.23
CA THR A 110 -6.90 -10.04 3.17
C THR A 110 -6.55 -9.05 2.03
N ILE A 111 -7.57 -8.44 1.44
CA ILE A 111 -7.43 -7.24 0.60
C ILE A 111 -7.89 -6.02 1.40
N TRP A 112 -7.03 -5.01 1.52
CA TRP A 112 -7.35 -3.76 2.19
C TRP A 112 -7.73 -2.68 1.18
N THR A 113 -8.63 -1.78 1.57
CA THR A 113 -8.98 -0.58 0.80
C THR A 113 -8.76 0.67 1.65
N HIS A 114 -7.98 1.60 1.12
CA HIS A 114 -7.76 2.92 1.69
C HIS A 114 -8.24 4.01 0.74
N LYS A 115 -8.69 5.14 1.30
CA LYS A 115 -9.00 6.35 0.55
C LYS A 115 -7.84 7.34 0.67
N LYS A 116 -7.42 7.90 -0.45
CA LYS A 116 -6.40 8.96 -0.54
C LYS A 116 -7.03 10.32 -0.25
N GLY A 117 -6.46 11.04 0.72
CA GLY A 117 -6.74 12.44 1.00
C GLY A 117 -6.07 13.37 -0.02
N ALA A 118 -6.49 14.64 -0.03
CA ALA A 118 -5.91 15.64 -0.94
C ALA A 118 -4.41 15.91 -0.66
N ASP A 119 -3.97 15.67 0.56
CA ASP A 119 -2.57 15.75 1.02
C ASP A 119 -1.79 14.44 0.82
N GLY A 120 -2.40 13.43 0.21
CA GLY A 120 -1.80 12.13 -0.05
C GLY A 120 -1.88 11.14 1.12
N THR A 121 -2.36 11.55 2.29
CA THR A 121 -2.57 10.65 3.43
C THR A 121 -3.67 9.63 3.13
N LEU A 122 -3.65 8.50 3.83
CA LEU A 122 -4.58 7.39 3.65
C LEU A 122 -5.48 7.25 4.88
N SER A 123 -6.75 6.99 4.63
CA SER A 123 -7.71 6.55 5.65
C SER A 123 -8.30 5.19 5.27
N LEU A 124 -8.44 4.30 6.26
CA LEU A 124 -9.02 2.98 6.04
C LEU A 124 -10.49 3.12 5.63
N VAL A 125 -10.85 2.48 4.51
CA VAL A 125 -12.25 2.32 4.09
C VAL A 125 -12.79 1.00 4.62
N GLY A 126 -12.00 -0.07 4.53
CA GLY A 126 -12.34 -1.39 5.01
C GLY A 126 -11.41 -2.46 4.44
N SER A 127 -11.75 -3.71 4.71
CA SER A 127 -11.03 -4.88 4.21
C SER A 127 -11.98 -6.02 3.89
N ILE A 128 -11.51 -6.96 3.06
CA ILE A 128 -12.23 -8.18 2.68
C ILE A 128 -11.25 -9.33 2.77
N ASP A 129 -11.63 -10.38 3.50
CA ASP A 129 -10.83 -11.61 3.56
C ASP A 129 -10.84 -12.33 2.20
N ALA A 130 -9.73 -12.99 1.89
CA ALA A 130 -9.70 -13.88 0.73
C ALA A 130 -10.67 -15.05 0.91
N LEU A 131 -11.09 -15.64 -0.20
CA LEU A 131 -12.18 -16.63 -0.21
C LEU A 131 -11.80 -17.92 0.51
N ALA A 132 -10.55 -18.36 0.33
CA ALA A 132 -10.03 -19.55 0.99
C ALA A 132 -8.87 -19.18 1.95
N PRO A 133 -8.70 -19.93 3.05
CA PRO A 133 -7.60 -19.71 4.00
C PRO A 133 -6.18 -19.80 3.42
N GLY A 134 -6.01 -20.38 2.23
CA GLY A 134 -4.71 -20.61 1.58
C GLY A 134 -4.37 -19.64 0.45
N ASP A 135 -5.25 -18.67 0.14
CA ASP A 135 -5.11 -17.82 -1.05
C ASP A 135 -3.91 -16.86 -0.96
N HIS A 136 -3.69 -16.28 0.22
CA HIS A 136 -2.60 -15.39 0.57
C HIS A 136 -2.31 -14.32 -0.52
N PRO A 137 -3.21 -13.32 -0.68
CA PRO A 137 -3.07 -12.31 -1.72
C PRO A 137 -1.67 -11.68 -1.74
N ARG A 138 -0.96 -11.86 -2.86
CA ARG A 138 0.43 -11.38 -3.02
C ARG A 138 0.55 -10.25 -4.03
N TRP A 139 -0.39 -10.19 -4.97
CA TRP A 139 -0.44 -9.20 -6.04
C TRP A 139 -1.90 -8.85 -6.34
N VAL A 140 -2.15 -7.62 -6.74
CA VAL A 140 -3.44 -7.05 -7.11
C VAL A 140 -3.21 -6.09 -8.29
N GLU A 141 -4.01 -6.24 -9.33
CA GLU A 141 -3.97 -5.37 -10.51
C GLU A 141 -5.41 -4.91 -10.79
N LEU A 142 -5.57 -3.70 -11.34
CA LEU A 142 -6.87 -3.20 -11.70
C LEU A 142 -7.01 -3.13 -13.22
N GLN A 143 -8.11 -3.68 -13.72
CA GLN A 143 -8.46 -3.53 -15.13
C GLN A 143 -8.74 -2.04 -15.42
N PRO A 144 -8.11 -1.42 -16.44
CA PRO A 144 -8.26 0.01 -16.72
C PRO A 144 -9.71 0.48 -16.95
N SER A 145 -10.59 -0.43 -17.38
CA SER A 145 -12.00 -0.17 -17.65
C SER A 145 -12.94 -0.46 -16.48
N ALA A 146 -12.42 -0.92 -15.33
CA ALA A 146 -13.26 -1.25 -14.18
C ALA A 146 -13.86 0.04 -13.60
N THR A 147 -15.07 0.36 -14.06
CA THR A 147 -15.95 1.30 -13.38
C THR A 147 -16.37 0.61 -12.09
N SER A 148 -16.08 1.21 -10.94
CA SER A 148 -16.50 0.76 -9.61
C SER A 148 -18.00 0.98 -9.43
N THR A 149 -18.83 0.35 -10.25
CA THR A 149 -20.26 0.23 -9.99
C THR A 149 -20.52 -1.08 -9.26
N PRO A 150 -20.86 -1.06 -7.96
CA PRO A 150 -21.36 -2.26 -7.29
C PRO A 150 -22.73 -2.59 -7.86
N SER A 151 -22.80 -3.47 -8.87
CA SER A 151 -24.07 -4.02 -9.32
C SER A 151 -24.51 -5.12 -8.37
N TRP A 152 -25.06 -4.74 -7.22
CA TRP A 152 -25.93 -5.64 -6.47
C TRP A 152 -27.20 -5.82 -7.27
N LYS A 153 -27.34 -6.95 -7.98
CA LYS A 153 -28.66 -7.40 -8.42
C LYS A 153 -29.28 -8.17 -7.26
N PRO A 154 -30.32 -7.66 -6.59
CA PRO A 154 -31.05 -8.47 -5.64
C PRO A 154 -31.68 -9.64 -6.42
N GLU A 155 -31.36 -10.85 -6.01
CA GLU A 155 -31.97 -12.07 -6.51
C GLU A 155 -33.47 -11.99 -6.18
N LYS A 156 -34.30 -11.74 -7.18
CA LYS A 156 -35.76 -11.77 -7.01
C LYS A 156 -36.15 -13.21 -6.71
N ASN A 157 -36.54 -13.43 -5.45
CA ASN A 157 -37.37 -14.51 -4.93
C ASN A 157 -37.80 -15.53 -6.00
N ARG A 158 -37.16 -16.70 -5.95
CA ARG A 158 -37.67 -17.94 -6.53
C ARG A 158 -39.13 -18.10 -6.08
N ARG A 159 -40.07 -17.85 -6.99
CA ARG A 159 -41.50 -18.10 -6.76
C ARG A 159 -41.65 -19.57 -6.37
N LEU A 160 -42.25 -19.79 -5.21
CA LEU A 160 -42.98 -21.02 -4.93
C LEU A 160 -43.96 -21.23 -6.08
N ARG A 161 -43.89 -22.40 -6.72
CA ARG A 161 -44.99 -22.95 -7.50
C ARG A 161 -45.43 -24.20 -6.74
N ASP A 162 -46.75 -24.30 -6.65
CA ASP A 162 -47.55 -25.26 -5.90
C ASP A 162 -47.21 -26.73 -6.20
#